data_AF-A0A673KZ17-F1
#
_entry.id   AF-A0A673KZ17-F1
#
_cell.length_a   1.000
_cell.length_b   1.000
_cell.length_c   1.000
_cell.angle_alpha   90.00
_cell.angle_beta   90.00
_cell.angle_gamma   90.00
#
_symmetry.space_group_name_H-M   'P 1'
#
loop_
_entity.id
_entity.type
_entity.pdbx_description
1 polymer ?
#
loop_
_entity_poly.entity_id
_entity_poly.type
_entity_poly.pdbx_seq_one_letter_code
_entity_poly.pdbx_strand_id
1 'polypeptide(L)'
;MNCGQKVYVNCEKQCSIRSLASLYKITNDLLIVSDQGCISLLVLLDLSAAFDSIDQRFSIPVLEWFRSYLSDRYHFVCPLLLSIYMLPLGNIIRKYGISFHCYADDTQLYISTRPDETSKLYKLTECVKNTDILFIGPKNSTQNLLDYNLHLDGCTVTSSTVQNLGVILDSNLSFENHISDVTKTAFFHLRNIAKLRNMLPVSDAEKLVHAFMTSRLDYCNALLGGCPASAINKLQVVQNAAA
;
A
#
# COMPACT_ATOMS: atom_id res chain seq x y z
N MET A 1 12.67 32.64 1.51
CA MET A 1 11.73 31.49 1.58
C MET A 1 10.48 31.94 2.33
N ASN A 2 9.35 32.04 1.64
CA ASN A 2 8.10 32.58 2.18
C ASN A 2 7.37 31.57 3.08
N CYS A 3 6.66 32.08 4.08
CA CYS A 3 5.95 31.33 5.14
C CYS A 3 5.05 30.20 4.59
N GLY A 4 4.42 30.39 3.41
CA GLY A 4 3.55 29.40 2.77
C GLY A 4 4.26 28.12 2.28
N GLN A 5 5.52 28.19 1.84
CA GLN A 5 6.28 27.00 1.42
C GLN A 5 6.69 26.11 2.61
N LYS A 6 6.93 26.70 3.79
CA LYS A 6 7.24 25.95 5.02
C LYS A 6 6.04 25.15 5.53
N VAL A 7 4.82 25.67 5.39
CA VAL A 7 3.59 24.97 5.82
C VAL A 7 3.27 23.79 4.90
N TYR A 8 3.41 23.96 3.58
CA TYR A 8 3.15 22.88 2.61
C TYR A 8 4.10 21.70 2.78
N VAL A 9 5.40 21.96 2.91
CA VAL A 9 6.43 20.92 3.11
C VAL A 9 6.25 20.19 4.45
N ASN A 10 5.77 20.88 5.50
CA ASN A 10 5.48 20.23 6.78
C ASN A 10 4.24 19.34 6.71
N CYS A 11 3.18 19.77 6.00
CA CYS A 11 1.99 18.95 5.76
C CYS A 11 2.33 17.69 4.95
N GLU A 12 3.14 17.78 3.89
CA GLU A 12 3.57 16.62 3.10
C GLU A 12 4.39 15.63 3.93
N LYS A 13 5.34 16.11 4.74
CA LYS A 13 6.12 15.24 5.64
C LYS A 13 5.24 14.57 6.70
N GLN A 14 4.27 15.29 7.26
CA GLN A 14 3.38 14.76 8.30
C GLN A 14 2.31 13.80 7.73
N CYS A 15 1.88 14.01 6.49
CA CYS A 15 1.05 13.09 5.71
C CYS A 15 1.82 11.80 5.36
N SER A 16 3.07 11.94 4.90
CA SER A 16 3.97 10.82 4.57
C SER A 16 4.30 9.94 5.78
N ILE A 17 4.54 10.52 6.97
CA ILE A 17 4.83 9.72 8.19
C ILE A 17 3.61 8.92 8.63
N ARG A 18 2.39 9.47 8.51
CA ARG A 18 1.16 8.78 8.94
C ARG A 18 0.72 7.69 7.96
N SER A 19 0.92 7.88 6.65
CA SER A 19 0.66 6.82 5.66
C SER A 19 1.60 5.63 5.87
N LEU A 20 2.89 5.90 6.13
CA LEU A 20 3.88 4.87 6.45
C LEU A 20 3.59 4.11 7.73
N ALA A 21 3.05 4.78 8.77
CA ALA A 21 2.64 4.09 9.99
C ALA A 21 1.48 3.11 9.75
N SER A 22 0.52 3.48 8.90
CA SER A 22 -0.57 2.58 8.48
C SER A 22 -0.02 1.38 7.70
N LEU A 23 0.86 1.65 6.74
CA LEU A 23 1.49 0.61 5.93
C LEU A 23 2.37 -0.34 6.76
N TYR A 24 3.15 0.20 7.69
CA TYR A 24 3.94 -0.60 8.63
C TYR A 24 3.06 -1.51 9.48
N LYS A 25 1.96 -0.97 10.00
CA LYS A 25 1.03 -1.74 10.83
C LYS A 25 0.41 -2.90 10.04
N ILE A 26 -0.09 -2.65 8.83
CA ILE A 26 -0.67 -3.72 8.01
C ILE A 26 0.37 -4.78 7.63
N THR A 27 1.57 -4.37 7.21
CA THR A 27 2.65 -5.33 6.89
C THR A 27 3.01 -6.17 8.11
N ASN A 28 3.17 -5.54 9.29
CA ASN A 28 3.49 -6.26 10.52
C ASN A 28 2.39 -7.23 10.94
N ASP A 29 1.12 -6.82 10.87
CA ASP A 29 -0.03 -7.69 11.17
C ASP A 29 -0.03 -8.92 10.23
N LEU A 30 0.17 -8.70 8.93
CA LEU A 30 0.20 -9.76 7.91
C LEU A 30 1.39 -10.71 8.07
N LEU A 31 2.56 -10.19 8.44
CA LEU A 31 3.75 -10.99 8.74
C LEU A 31 3.51 -11.89 9.96
N ILE A 32 2.99 -11.33 11.06
CA ILE A 32 2.68 -12.11 12.28
C ILE A 32 1.71 -13.24 11.97
N VAL A 33 0.68 -12.97 11.16
CA VAL A 33 -0.28 -13.99 10.74
C VAL A 33 0.38 -15.06 9.85
N SER A 34 1.22 -14.63 8.91
CA SER A 34 1.96 -15.55 8.03
C SER A 34 2.89 -16.47 8.82
N ASP A 35 3.59 -15.95 9.84
CA ASP A 35 4.49 -16.71 10.71
C ASP A 35 3.73 -17.78 11.53
N GLN A 36 2.44 -17.59 11.77
CA GLN A 36 1.55 -18.58 12.39
C GLN A 36 1.08 -19.67 11.42
N GLY A 37 1.54 -19.64 10.15
CA GLY A 37 1.15 -20.59 9.11
C GLY A 37 -0.20 -20.28 8.44
N CYS A 38 -0.80 -19.13 8.75
CA CYS A 38 -2.04 -18.69 8.14
C CYS A 38 -1.80 -18.00 6.79
N ILE A 39 -2.84 -17.92 5.98
CA ILE A 39 -2.87 -17.19 4.72
C ILE A 39 -3.76 -15.97 4.91
N SER A 40 -3.34 -14.85 4.35
CA SER A 40 -4.09 -13.61 4.31
C SER A 40 -4.41 -13.21 2.89
N LEU A 41 -5.64 -12.76 2.69
CA LEU A 41 -6.09 -12.10 1.47
C LEU A 41 -6.12 -10.60 1.75
N LEU A 42 -5.24 -9.85 1.10
CA LEU A 42 -5.21 -8.39 1.12
C LEU A 42 -5.98 -7.85 -0.09
N VAL A 43 -6.90 -6.93 0.15
CA VAL A 43 -7.68 -6.22 -0.87
C VAL A 43 -7.46 -4.73 -0.68
N LEU A 44 -6.98 -4.06 -1.72
CA LEU A 44 -6.87 -2.61 -1.74
C LEU A 44 -8.15 -2.04 -2.35
N LEU A 45 -8.95 -1.38 -1.51
CA LEU A 45 -10.12 -0.66 -1.95
C LEU A 45 -9.72 0.78 -2.28
N ASP A 46 -9.76 1.11 -3.55
CA ASP A 46 -9.78 2.49 -4.02
C ASP A 46 -11.21 3.03 -3.87
N LEU A 47 -11.46 3.74 -2.77
CA LEU A 47 -12.75 4.38 -2.57
C LEU A 47 -12.99 5.49 -3.60
N SER A 48 -11.94 6.15 -4.11
CA SER A 48 -12.02 7.20 -5.14
C SER A 48 -12.68 6.67 -6.42
N ALA A 49 -12.30 5.47 -6.88
CA ALA A 49 -12.94 4.79 -8.01
C ALA A 49 -14.32 4.17 -7.68
N ALA A 50 -14.58 3.84 -6.41
CA ALA A 50 -15.87 3.34 -5.94
C ALA A 50 -16.98 4.41 -5.98
N PHE A 51 -16.63 5.70 -5.88
CA PHE A 51 -17.58 6.80 -6.08
C PHE A 51 -18.06 6.90 -7.53
N ASP A 52 -17.21 6.57 -8.50
CA ASP A 52 -17.55 6.60 -9.93
C ASP A 52 -18.31 5.34 -10.37
N SER A 53 -18.12 4.23 -9.65
CA SER A 53 -18.65 2.90 -9.99
C SER A 53 -19.82 2.47 -9.10
N ILE A 54 -20.81 3.36 -8.88
CA ILE A 54 -22.09 3.05 -8.19
C ILE A 54 -22.97 2.13 -9.07
N ASP A 55 -22.41 1.02 -9.54
CA ASP A 55 -23.12 -0.02 -10.26
C ASP A 55 -23.49 -1.17 -9.30
N GLN A 56 -24.60 -1.84 -9.57
CA GLN A 56 -25.34 -2.79 -8.72
C GLN A 56 -24.61 -4.10 -8.33
N ARG A 57 -23.27 -4.15 -8.32
CA ARG A 57 -22.52 -5.43 -8.36
C ARG A 57 -21.75 -5.81 -7.10
N PHE A 58 -21.89 -5.07 -5.99
CA PHE A 58 -21.13 -5.31 -4.77
C PHE A 58 -22.06 -5.62 -3.60
N SER A 59 -21.97 -6.83 -3.02
CA SER A 59 -22.93 -7.39 -2.03
C SER A 59 -22.38 -7.43 -0.60
N ILE A 60 -21.66 -6.38 -0.18
CA ILE A 60 -21.30 -6.21 1.24
C ILE A 60 -22.12 -5.05 1.79
N PRO A 61 -22.74 -5.19 2.98
CA PRO A 61 -23.43 -4.09 3.67
C PRO A 61 -22.56 -2.85 3.89
N VAL A 62 -21.24 -3.00 3.84
CA VAL A 62 -20.24 -1.91 3.86
C VAL A 62 -20.39 -1.01 2.63
N LEU A 63 -20.49 -1.58 1.43
CA LEU A 63 -20.63 -0.82 0.18
C LEU A 63 -22.09 -0.41 -0.07
N GLU A 64 -23.06 -1.19 0.39
CA GLU A 64 -24.47 -0.77 0.40
C GLU A 64 -24.71 0.43 1.34
N TRP A 65 -24.05 0.43 2.50
CA TRP A 65 -24.01 1.58 3.39
C TRP A 65 -23.38 2.78 2.68
N PHE A 66 -22.22 2.61 2.03
CA PHE A 66 -21.61 3.69 1.24
C PHE A 66 -22.54 4.21 0.14
N ARG A 67 -23.16 3.33 -0.63
CA ARG A 67 -24.10 3.68 -1.70
C ARG A 67 -25.28 4.45 -1.16
N SER A 68 -25.98 3.93 -0.15
CA SER A 68 -27.10 4.61 0.51
C SER A 68 -26.70 5.97 1.06
N TYR A 69 -25.47 6.08 1.55
CA TYR A 69 -24.98 7.28 2.21
C TYR A 69 -24.58 8.39 1.24
N LEU A 70 -23.99 8.00 0.11
CA LEU A 70 -23.46 8.91 -0.91
C LEU A 70 -24.49 9.29 -1.98
N SER A 71 -25.56 8.50 -2.12
CA SER A 71 -26.63 8.76 -3.10
C SER A 71 -27.23 10.16 -2.98
N ASP A 72 -27.17 10.79 -1.80
CA ASP A 72 -27.71 12.12 -1.55
C ASP A 72 -26.64 13.21 -1.31
N ARG A 73 -25.34 12.94 -1.50
CA ARG A 73 -24.27 13.89 -1.12
C ARG A 73 -23.16 14.02 -2.15
N TYR A 74 -23.39 14.86 -3.17
CA TYR A 74 -22.41 15.26 -4.19
C TYR A 74 -21.47 16.41 -3.74
N HIS A 75 -21.01 16.41 -2.50
CA HIS A 75 -20.12 17.47 -2.01
C HIS A 75 -18.75 16.92 -1.62
N PHE A 76 -17.70 17.66 -2.00
CA PHE A 76 -16.30 17.43 -1.67
C PHE A 76 -16.15 16.99 -0.20
N VAL A 77 -15.89 15.70 0.02
CA VAL A 77 -15.75 15.16 1.37
C VAL A 77 -14.40 15.62 1.90
N CYS A 78 -14.41 16.57 2.84
CA CYS A 78 -13.20 17.00 3.54
C CYS A 78 -12.57 15.80 4.28
N PRO A 79 -11.23 15.65 4.33
CA PRO A 79 -10.56 14.50 4.97
C PRO A 79 -11.00 14.23 6.42
N LEU A 80 -11.34 15.28 7.18
CA LEU A 80 -11.86 15.14 8.55
C LEU A 80 -13.22 14.44 8.58
N LEU A 81 -14.08 14.78 7.61
CA LEU A 81 -15.42 14.24 7.49
C LEU A 81 -15.38 12.78 7.03
N LEU A 82 -14.50 12.46 6.09
CA LEU A 82 -14.20 11.08 5.69
C LEU A 82 -13.78 10.23 6.90
N SER A 83 -12.86 10.76 7.73
CA SER A 83 -12.38 10.05 8.94
C SER A 83 -13.51 9.74 9.94
N ILE A 84 -14.46 10.66 10.12
CA ILE A 84 -15.63 10.44 10.98
C ILE A 84 -16.55 9.37 10.38
N TYR A 85 -16.69 9.33 9.05
CA TYR A 85 -17.53 8.35 8.37
C TYR A 85 -16.92 6.95 8.33
N MET A 86 -15.60 6.81 8.39
CA MET A 86 -14.97 5.50 8.53
C MET A 86 -15.22 4.87 9.91
N LEU A 87 -15.66 5.62 10.92
CA LEU A 87 -15.94 5.07 12.26
C LEU A 87 -17.09 4.05 12.26
N PRO A 88 -18.32 4.36 11.83
CA PRO A 88 -19.40 3.39 11.77
C PRO A 88 -19.10 2.25 10.78
N LEU A 89 -18.46 2.57 9.65
CA LEU A 89 -18.03 1.58 8.68
C LEU A 89 -17.07 0.55 9.29
N GLY A 90 -16.10 1.02 10.08
CA GLY A 90 -15.16 0.17 10.77
C GLY A 90 -15.82 -0.83 11.71
N ASN A 91 -16.93 -0.44 12.37
CA ASN A 91 -17.71 -1.34 13.20
C ASN A 91 -18.42 -2.42 12.37
N ILE A 92 -18.93 -2.06 11.19
CA ILE A 92 -19.54 -3.01 10.25
C ILE A 92 -18.48 -4.01 9.77
N ILE A 93 -17.33 -3.52 9.29
CA ILE A 93 -16.24 -4.37 8.78
C ILE A 93 -15.79 -5.38 9.85
N ARG A 94 -15.59 -4.92 11.10
CA ARG A 94 -15.24 -5.79 12.24
C ARG A 94 -16.31 -6.82 12.58
N LYS A 95 -17.60 -6.48 12.44
CA LYS A 95 -18.71 -7.41 12.67
C LYS A 95 -18.68 -8.60 11.71
N TYR A 96 -18.16 -8.43 10.50
CA TYR A 96 -17.96 -9.50 9.53
C TYR A 96 -16.64 -10.27 9.71
N GLY A 97 -15.86 -9.96 10.76
CA GLY A 97 -14.56 -10.60 11.00
C GLY A 97 -13.48 -10.19 10.01
N ILE A 98 -13.68 -9.08 9.29
CA ILE A 98 -12.71 -8.53 8.36
C ILE A 98 -11.85 -7.52 9.12
N SER A 99 -10.54 -7.60 8.92
CA SER A 99 -9.60 -6.61 9.44
C SER A 99 -9.39 -5.52 8.41
N PHE A 100 -9.14 -4.30 8.86
CA PHE A 100 -8.96 -3.18 7.95
C PHE A 100 -8.02 -2.12 8.52
N HIS A 101 -7.37 -1.41 7.60
CA HIS A 101 -6.65 -0.17 7.85
C HIS A 101 -7.15 0.89 6.87
N CYS A 102 -7.24 2.13 7.33
CA CYS A 102 -7.66 3.24 6.49
C CYS A 102 -6.66 4.39 6.66
N TYR A 103 -6.26 4.95 5.53
CA TYR A 103 -5.49 6.18 5.48
C TYR A 103 -6.14 7.13 4.47
N ALA A 104 -6.81 8.17 4.96
CA ALA A 104 -7.64 9.03 4.12
C ALA A 104 -8.62 8.19 3.28
N ASP A 105 -8.54 8.27 1.95
CA ASP A 105 -9.33 7.51 0.98
C ASP A 105 -8.79 6.10 0.70
N ASP A 106 -7.51 5.83 0.97
CA ASP A 106 -6.93 4.50 0.83
C ASP A 106 -7.45 3.56 1.92
N THR A 107 -8.21 2.54 1.54
CA THR A 107 -8.73 1.53 2.47
C THR A 107 -8.18 0.15 2.13
N GLN A 108 -7.47 -0.44 3.08
CA GLN A 108 -6.95 -1.79 2.95
C GLN A 108 -7.81 -2.74 3.79
N LEU A 109 -8.45 -3.71 3.14
CA LEU A 109 -9.16 -4.79 3.81
C LEU A 109 -8.31 -6.05 3.77
N TYR A 110 -8.30 -6.80 4.85
CA TYR A 110 -7.70 -8.12 4.83
C TYR A 110 -8.45 -9.12 5.70
N ILE A 111 -8.43 -10.37 5.25
CA ILE A 111 -8.93 -11.50 6.02
C ILE A 111 -7.84 -12.56 6.09
N SER A 112 -7.69 -13.13 7.29
CA SER A 112 -6.68 -14.12 7.59
C SER A 112 -7.36 -15.41 8.00
N THR A 113 -6.93 -16.51 7.42
CA THR A 113 -7.47 -17.83 7.74
C THR A 113 -6.38 -18.89 7.63
N ARG A 114 -6.62 -20.03 8.25
CA ARG A 114 -5.73 -21.17 8.09
C ARG A 114 -5.94 -21.81 6.70
N PRO A 115 -4.93 -22.49 6.13
CA PRO A 115 -5.04 -23.11 4.80
C PRO A 115 -6.17 -24.13 4.65
N ASP A 116 -6.65 -24.71 5.76
CA ASP A 116 -7.77 -25.65 5.83
C ASP A 116 -9.15 -24.95 5.90
N GLU A 117 -9.21 -23.66 6.25
CA GLU A 117 -10.45 -22.87 6.39
C GLU A 117 -10.58 -21.76 5.31
N THR A 118 -10.35 -22.10 4.04
CA THR A 118 -10.41 -21.13 2.93
C THR A 118 -11.82 -20.64 2.59
N SER A 119 -12.86 -21.21 3.19
CA SER A 119 -14.26 -20.81 3.03
C SER A 119 -14.54 -19.36 3.49
N LYS A 120 -13.67 -18.75 4.30
CA LYS A 120 -13.84 -17.33 4.66
C LYS A 120 -13.34 -16.39 3.55
N LEU A 121 -12.41 -16.86 2.71
CA LEU A 121 -11.80 -16.07 1.64
C LEU A 121 -12.78 -15.80 0.51
N TYR A 122 -13.62 -16.78 0.15
CA TYR A 122 -14.57 -16.64 -0.97
C TYR A 122 -15.57 -15.49 -0.76
N LYS A 123 -15.96 -15.23 0.49
CA LYS A 123 -16.93 -14.18 0.84
C LYS A 123 -16.43 -12.78 0.49
N LEU A 124 -15.12 -12.58 0.56
CA LEU A 124 -14.50 -11.28 0.28
C LEU A 124 -14.20 -11.14 -1.21
N THR A 125 -13.81 -12.23 -1.89
CA THR A 125 -13.48 -12.22 -3.32
C THR A 125 -14.70 -12.13 -4.23
N GLU A 126 -15.83 -12.76 -3.89
CA GLU A 126 -17.08 -12.65 -4.66
C GLU A 126 -17.60 -11.20 -4.67
N CYS A 127 -17.28 -10.48 -3.61
CA CYS A 127 -17.80 -9.17 -3.31
C CYS A 127 -16.93 -8.01 -3.78
N VAL A 128 -15.77 -8.26 -4.41
CA VAL A 128 -14.87 -7.20 -4.86
C VAL A 128 -14.34 -7.52 -6.27
N LYS A 129 -15.19 -7.28 -7.27
CA LYS A 129 -14.81 -7.38 -8.69
C LYS A 129 -14.05 -6.11 -9.09
N ASN A 130 -12.87 -6.27 -9.73
CA ASN A 130 -12.02 -5.21 -10.29
C ASN A 130 -11.16 -4.38 -9.32
N THR A 131 -10.74 -4.94 -8.18
CA THR A 131 -9.74 -4.29 -7.32
C THR A 131 -8.43 -5.07 -7.29
N ASP A 132 -7.35 -4.42 -6.87
CA ASP A 132 -6.10 -5.12 -6.66
C ASP A 132 -6.16 -6.02 -5.42
N ILE A 133 -5.85 -7.30 -5.64
CA ILE A 133 -5.90 -8.36 -4.64
C ILE A 133 -4.52 -9.01 -4.55
N LEU A 134 -4.03 -9.22 -3.32
CA LEU A 134 -2.77 -9.91 -3.05
C LEU A 134 -2.97 -11.01 -2.00
N PHE A 135 -2.60 -12.24 -2.34
CA PHE A 135 -2.47 -13.31 -1.36
C PHE A 135 -1.11 -13.27 -0.68
N ILE A 136 -1.11 -13.38 0.63
CA ILE A 136 0.07 -13.32 1.49
C ILE A 136 0.10 -14.54 2.38
N GLY A 137 1.24 -15.22 2.46
CA GLY A 137 1.41 -16.35 3.35
C GLY A 137 2.71 -17.12 3.09
N PRO A 138 2.93 -18.22 3.84
CA PRO A 138 4.13 -19.04 3.68
C PRO A 138 4.25 -19.60 2.26
N LYS A 139 5.47 -19.62 1.71
CA LYS A 139 5.78 -20.11 0.34
C LYS A 139 5.17 -21.48 0.03
N ASN A 140 5.11 -22.36 1.02
CA ASN A 140 4.61 -23.73 0.87
C ASN A 140 3.08 -23.77 0.77
N SER A 141 2.40 -22.81 1.40
CA SER A 141 0.93 -22.70 1.44
C SER A 141 0.40 -21.87 0.27
N THR A 142 1.17 -20.87 -0.19
CA THR A 142 0.80 -20.01 -1.33
C THR A 142 0.90 -20.72 -2.68
N GLN A 143 1.75 -21.76 -2.81
CA GLN A 143 1.76 -22.61 -4.01
C GLN A 143 0.47 -23.43 -4.17
N ASN A 144 -0.10 -23.93 -3.06
CA ASN A 144 -1.41 -24.59 -3.08
C ASN A 144 -2.55 -23.61 -3.41
N LEU A 145 -2.34 -22.30 -3.25
CA LEU A 145 -3.33 -21.27 -3.59
C LEU A 145 -3.41 -20.92 -5.09
N LEU A 146 -2.40 -21.28 -5.88
CA LEU A 146 -2.49 -21.15 -7.33
C LEU A 146 -3.56 -22.08 -7.93
N ASP A 147 -3.86 -23.20 -7.27
CA ASP A 147 -4.99 -24.08 -7.62
C ASP A 147 -6.35 -23.47 -7.22
N TYR A 148 -6.40 -22.64 -6.18
CA TYR A 148 -7.61 -21.92 -5.78
C TYR A 148 -7.97 -20.77 -6.75
N ASN A 149 -7.01 -20.26 -7.52
CA ASN A 149 -7.22 -19.21 -8.52
C ASN A 149 -8.04 -19.64 -9.74
N LEU A 150 -8.40 -20.93 -9.89
CA LEU A 150 -9.21 -21.43 -11.00
C LEU A 150 -10.73 -21.32 -10.78
N HIS A 151 -11.19 -20.95 -9.58
CA HIS A 151 -12.64 -20.91 -9.27
C HIS A 151 -13.16 -19.58 -8.69
N LEU A 152 -12.38 -18.50 -8.76
CA LEU A 152 -12.87 -17.15 -8.44
C LEU A 152 -13.59 -16.57 -9.66
N ASP A 153 -14.88 -16.85 -9.78
CA ASP A 153 -15.83 -16.44 -10.83
C ASP A 153 -15.49 -15.12 -11.57
N GLY A 154 -14.62 -15.22 -12.57
CA GLY A 154 -14.22 -14.13 -13.46
C GLY A 154 -13.25 -13.08 -12.89
N CYS A 155 -12.74 -13.24 -11.66
CA CYS A 155 -11.71 -12.36 -11.09
C CYS A 155 -10.35 -12.99 -11.25
N THR A 156 -9.64 -12.63 -12.31
CA THR A 156 -8.26 -13.02 -12.49
C THR A 156 -7.41 -12.35 -11.42
N VAL A 157 -6.95 -13.10 -10.40
CA VAL A 157 -5.92 -12.66 -9.45
C VAL A 157 -4.62 -12.57 -10.25
N THR A 158 -4.42 -11.46 -10.94
CA THR A 158 -3.39 -11.31 -11.99
C THR A 158 -2.02 -10.99 -11.43
N SER A 159 -1.94 -10.45 -10.22
CA SER A 159 -0.72 -9.76 -9.80
C SER A 159 -0.02 -10.46 -8.64
N SER A 160 1.19 -10.96 -8.92
CA SER A 160 2.14 -11.43 -7.90
C SER A 160 2.57 -10.31 -6.94
N THR A 161 2.26 -9.05 -7.29
CA THR A 161 2.57 -7.85 -6.51
C THR A 161 1.45 -6.82 -6.58
N VAL A 162 1.27 -6.04 -5.53
CA VAL A 162 0.37 -4.87 -5.51
C VAL A 162 1.09 -3.61 -5.06
N GLN A 163 0.70 -2.44 -5.56
CA GLN A 163 1.21 -1.16 -5.07
C GLN A 163 0.27 -0.58 -4.00
N ASN A 164 0.76 -0.43 -2.76
CA ASN A 164 0.02 0.17 -1.66
C ASN A 164 0.77 1.40 -1.14
N LEU A 165 0.15 2.58 -1.17
CA LEU A 165 0.77 3.86 -0.75
C LEU A 165 2.14 4.09 -1.39
N GLY A 166 2.29 3.75 -2.68
CA GLY A 166 3.55 3.89 -3.43
C GLY A 166 4.57 2.76 -3.20
N VAL A 167 4.29 1.77 -2.36
CA VAL A 167 5.16 0.64 -2.06
C VAL A 167 4.71 -0.62 -2.77
N ILE A 168 5.66 -1.33 -3.39
CA ILE A 168 5.38 -2.60 -4.07
C ILE A 168 5.43 -3.72 -3.05
N LEU A 169 4.29 -4.36 -2.79
CA LEU A 169 4.14 -5.52 -1.93
C LEU A 169 4.10 -6.78 -2.78
N ASP A 170 4.83 -7.82 -2.36
CA ASP A 170 4.76 -9.16 -2.94
C ASP A 170 4.12 -10.15 -1.96
N SER A 171 3.74 -11.34 -2.44
CA SER A 171 3.06 -12.36 -1.65
C SER A 171 3.85 -12.86 -0.42
N ASN A 172 5.17 -12.67 -0.39
CA ASN A 172 6.01 -13.01 0.75
C ASN A 172 6.44 -11.79 1.56
N LEU A 173 5.94 -10.60 1.22
CA LEU A 173 6.36 -9.32 1.80
C LEU A 173 7.89 -9.16 1.83
N SER A 174 8.58 -9.61 0.77
CA SER A 174 10.04 -9.55 0.65
C SER A 174 10.57 -8.15 0.35
N PHE A 175 9.75 -7.32 -0.30
CA PHE A 175 10.06 -5.97 -0.77
C PHE A 175 11.19 -5.91 -1.82
N GLU A 176 11.65 -7.04 -2.37
CA GLU A 176 12.78 -7.05 -3.32
C GLU A 176 12.48 -6.24 -4.59
N ASN A 177 11.26 -6.36 -5.10
CA ASN A 177 10.81 -5.61 -6.27
C ASN A 177 10.76 -4.10 -5.98
N HIS A 178 10.27 -3.71 -4.81
CA HIS A 178 10.27 -2.31 -4.39
C HIS A 178 11.69 -1.75 -4.28
N ILE A 179 12.59 -2.46 -3.58
CA ILE A 179 13.99 -2.05 -3.40
C ILE A 179 14.69 -1.91 -4.76
N SER A 180 14.45 -2.85 -5.68
CA SER A 180 14.99 -2.81 -7.04
C SER A 180 14.52 -1.58 -7.80
N ASP A 181 13.23 -1.25 -7.71
CA ASP A 181 12.66 -0.08 -8.38
C ASP A 181 13.17 1.25 -7.81
N VAL A 182 13.23 1.36 -6.48
CA VAL A 182 13.82 2.52 -5.78
C VAL A 182 15.29 2.69 -6.17
N THR A 183 16.05 1.59 -6.20
CA THR A 183 17.47 1.60 -6.58
C THR A 183 17.66 2.08 -8.03
N LYS A 184 16.87 1.55 -8.97
CA LYS A 184 16.91 1.95 -10.39
C LYS A 184 16.58 3.42 -10.57
N THR A 185 15.48 3.87 -9.94
CA THR A 185 15.03 5.27 -9.98
C THR A 185 16.09 6.19 -9.37
N ALA A 186 16.72 5.77 -8.27
CA ALA A 186 17.77 6.55 -7.63
C ALA A 186 18.98 6.76 -8.55
N PHE A 187 19.50 5.68 -9.14
CA PHE A 187 20.61 5.79 -10.10
C PHE A 187 20.25 6.58 -11.35
N PHE A 188 19.00 6.51 -11.81
CA PHE A 188 18.53 7.34 -12.92
C PHE A 188 18.66 8.84 -12.58
N HIS A 189 18.20 9.27 -11.40
CA HIS A 189 18.34 10.66 -10.98
C HIS A 189 19.81 11.05 -10.73
N LEU A 190 20.62 10.20 -10.10
CA LEU A 190 22.05 10.47 -9.91
C LEU A 190 22.77 10.70 -11.24
N ARG A 191 22.49 9.89 -12.26
CA ARG A 191 23.05 10.08 -13.61
C ARG A 191 22.62 11.41 -14.23
N ASN A 192 21.38 11.83 -14.02
CA ASN A 192 20.90 13.11 -14.53
C ASN A 192 21.53 14.30 -13.81
N ILE A 193 21.71 14.22 -12.49
CA ILE A 193 22.43 15.23 -11.72
C ILE A 193 23.89 15.28 -12.14
N ALA A 194 24.54 14.12 -12.35
CA ALA A 194 25.92 14.04 -12.81
C ALA A 194 26.13 14.71 -14.18
N LYS A 195 25.17 14.57 -15.11
CA LYS A 195 25.20 15.28 -16.41
C LYS A 195 25.13 16.80 -16.26
N LEU A 196 24.36 17.29 -15.28
CA LEU A 196 24.21 18.71 -14.99
C LEU A 196 25.30 19.26 -14.05
N ARG A 197 26.17 18.39 -13.52
CA ARG A 197 27.11 18.71 -12.44
C ARG A 197 28.03 19.88 -12.77
N ASN A 198 28.47 19.98 -14.02
CA ASN A 198 29.36 21.05 -14.50
C ASN A 198 28.67 22.42 -14.60
N MET A 199 27.33 22.44 -14.58
CA MET A 199 26.53 23.66 -14.66
C MET A 199 25.89 24.05 -13.31
N LEU A 200 26.02 23.20 -12.29
CA LEU A 200 25.38 23.38 -10.98
C LEU A 200 26.41 23.73 -9.90
N PRO A 201 26.14 24.77 -9.07
CA PRO A 201 26.86 24.98 -7.82
C PRO A 201 26.76 23.75 -6.92
N VAL A 202 27.82 23.47 -6.14
CA VAL A 202 27.89 22.33 -5.22
C VAL A 202 26.68 22.31 -4.28
N SER A 203 26.34 23.47 -3.71
CA SER A 203 25.21 23.62 -2.78
C SER A 203 23.85 23.29 -3.38
N ASP A 204 23.67 23.49 -4.69
CA ASP A 204 22.41 23.18 -5.37
C ASP A 204 22.38 21.72 -5.83
N ALA A 205 23.52 21.18 -6.24
CA ALA A 205 23.66 19.74 -6.48
C ALA A 205 23.35 18.93 -5.21
N GLU A 206 23.85 19.36 -4.04
CA GLU A 206 23.56 18.75 -2.73
C GLU A 206 22.05 18.78 -2.42
N LYS A 207 21.38 19.92 -2.64
CA LYS A 207 19.91 20.01 -2.48
C LYS A 207 19.18 19.06 -3.42
N LEU A 208 19.61 18.92 -4.67
CA LEU A 208 19.00 17.99 -5.63
C LEU A 208 19.19 16.55 -5.19
N VAL A 209 20.39 16.19 -4.74
CA VAL A 209 20.67 14.85 -4.18
C VAL A 209 19.77 14.58 -2.99
N HIS A 210 19.68 15.49 -2.02
CA HIS A 210 18.79 15.30 -0.88
C HIS A 210 17.30 15.22 -1.26
N ALA A 211 16.85 16.09 -2.17
CA ALA A 211 15.46 16.17 -2.59
C ALA A 211 15.01 14.94 -3.37
N PHE A 212 15.88 14.34 -4.19
CA PHE A 212 15.53 13.18 -5.01
C PHE A 212 15.95 11.85 -4.39
N MET A 213 17.08 11.78 -3.68
CA MET A 213 17.66 10.54 -3.15
C MET A 213 17.30 10.32 -1.69
N THR A 214 17.69 11.23 -0.81
CA THR A 214 17.47 11.06 0.64
C THR A 214 15.98 10.94 0.95
N SER A 215 15.14 11.78 0.36
CA SER A 215 13.68 11.70 0.56
C SER A 215 13.06 10.36 0.15
N ARG A 216 13.54 9.76 -0.95
CA ARG A 216 13.04 8.48 -1.49
C ARG A 216 13.58 7.28 -0.73
N LEU A 217 14.82 7.36 -0.26
CA LEU A 217 15.41 6.32 0.57
C LEU A 217 14.80 6.36 1.97
N ASP A 218 14.53 7.55 2.52
CA ASP A 218 13.87 7.69 3.83
C ASP A 218 12.42 7.24 3.81
N TYR A 219 11.76 7.37 2.65
CA TYR A 219 10.43 6.82 2.43
C TYR A 219 10.47 5.29 2.57
N CYS A 220 9.65 4.75 3.48
CA CYS A 220 9.52 3.31 3.75
C CYS A 220 10.68 2.62 4.49
N ASN A 221 11.67 3.35 4.99
CA ASN A 221 12.77 2.74 5.76
C ASN A 221 12.31 1.85 6.93
N ALA A 222 11.18 2.19 7.56
CA ALA A 222 10.60 1.39 8.64
C ALA A 222 10.15 -0.02 8.19
N LEU A 223 9.74 -0.18 6.93
CA LEU A 223 9.33 -1.48 6.37
C LEU A 223 10.53 -2.37 6.05
N LEU A 224 11.67 -1.76 5.76
CA LEU A 224 12.88 -2.45 5.30
C LEU A 224 13.68 -3.08 6.45
N GLY A 225 13.35 -2.79 7.70
CA GLY A 225 14.06 -3.30 8.88
C GLY A 225 14.06 -4.84 9.00
N GLY A 226 13.11 -5.53 8.35
CA GLY A 226 13.03 -6.99 8.31
C GLY A 226 13.64 -7.63 7.05
N CYS A 227 14.13 -6.84 6.09
CA CYS A 227 14.66 -7.35 4.84
C CYS A 227 16.07 -7.96 5.00
N PRO A 228 16.47 -8.91 4.14
CA PRO A 228 17.81 -9.49 4.19
C PRO A 228 18.89 -8.43 3.89
N ALA A 229 20.07 -8.60 4.49
CA ALA A 229 21.20 -7.68 4.33
C ALA A 229 21.59 -7.48 2.85
N SER A 230 21.44 -8.50 2.01
CA SER A 230 21.68 -8.41 0.56
C SER A 230 20.79 -7.38 -0.14
N ALA A 231 19.55 -7.21 0.32
CA ALA A 231 18.61 -6.23 -0.22
C ALA A 231 18.93 -4.82 0.30
N ILE A 232 19.21 -4.69 1.60
CA ILE A 232 19.62 -3.41 2.23
C ILE A 232 20.93 -2.88 1.62
N ASN A 233 21.88 -3.77 1.31
CA ASN A 233 23.14 -3.39 0.67
C ASN A 233 22.94 -2.66 -0.66
N LYS A 234 21.88 -2.96 -1.42
CA LYS A 234 21.59 -2.23 -2.68
C LYS A 234 21.32 -0.75 -2.42
N LEU A 235 20.58 -0.45 -1.35
CA LEU A 235 20.27 0.92 -0.93
C LEU A 235 21.51 1.61 -0.36
N GLN A 236 22.35 0.89 0.38
CA GLN A 236 23.63 1.42 0.87
C GLN A 236 24.55 1.85 -0.28
N VAL A 237 24.60 1.09 -1.38
CA VAL A 237 25.39 1.47 -2.56
C VAL A 237 24.86 2.76 -3.19
N VAL A 238 23.54 2.96 -3.21
CA VAL A 238 22.93 4.22 -3.67
C VAL A 238 23.33 5.38 -2.76
N GLN A 239 23.27 5.19 -1.44
CA GLN A 239 23.69 6.22 -0.47
C GLN A 239 25.17 6.60 -0.67
N ASN A 240 26.03 5.61 -0.86
CA ASN A 240 27.46 5.82 -1.11
C ASN A 240 27.72 6.55 -2.44
N ALA A 241 26.88 6.34 -3.45
CA ALA A 241 26.99 7.02 -4.74
C ALA A 241 26.41 8.44 -4.73
N ALA A 242 25.59 8.76 -3.72
CA ALA A 242 24.98 10.07 -3.51
C ALA A 242 25.84 10.99 -2.62
N ALA A 243 26.68 10.42 -1.77
CA ALA A 243 27.66 11.13 -0.95
C ALA A 243 28.81 11.72 -1.78
#